data_AF-A0A6I3MNL0-F1
#
_entry.id   AF-A0A6I3MNL0-F1
#
_cell.length_a   1.000
_cell.length_b   1.000
_cell.length_c   1.000
_cell.angle_alpha   90.00
_cell.angle_beta   90.00
_cell.angle_gamma   90.00
#
_symmetry.space_group_name_H-M   'P 1'
#
loop_
_entity.id
_entity.type
_entity.pdbx_description
1 polymer ?
#
loop_
_entity_poly.entity_id
_entity_poly.type
_entity_poly.pdbx_seq_one_letter_code
_entity_poly.pdbx_strand_id
1 'polypeptide(L)'
;MSLKVYIFGNGNLSFNDYMEYYQNTINKLLKIENVHFIVCDFKGVDTLTMEMLKCTTNNVTILHIGEKPRYSPDKYKTKVSQWNFIGGFESDLDRDTTAINMCTHFLAFDTNSNEKRKSGTLTNIEICLQKSKIEAKSLFL
;
A
#
# COMPACT_ATOMS: atom_id res chain seq x y z
N MET A 1 -10.26 4.39 17.19
CA MET A 1 -9.27 5.04 16.29
C MET A 1 -9.30 4.29 14.97
N SER A 2 -9.42 4.96 13.81
CA SER A 2 -9.50 4.27 12.51
C SER A 2 -8.13 3.65 12.15
N LEU A 3 -8.14 2.37 11.77
CA LEU A 3 -6.94 1.64 11.35
C LEU A 3 -6.59 2.04 9.92
N LYS A 4 -5.49 2.77 9.73
CA LYS A 4 -5.02 3.22 8.40
C LYS A 4 -3.76 2.45 8.04
N VAL A 5 -3.86 1.56 7.05
CA VAL A 5 -2.78 0.66 6.64
C VAL A 5 -2.19 1.13 5.32
N TYR A 6 -0.92 1.54 5.34
CA TYR A 6 -0.16 1.78 4.12
C TYR A 6 0.42 0.48 3.59
N ILE A 7 -0.01 0.05 2.40
CA ILE A 7 0.48 -1.14 1.71
C ILE A 7 1.43 -0.69 0.61
N PHE A 8 2.66 -1.16 0.64
CA PHE A 8 3.67 -0.83 -0.35
C PHE A 8 4.71 -1.94 -0.48
N GLY A 9 5.41 -1.98 -1.61
CA GLY A 9 6.49 -2.94 -1.81
C GLY A 9 7.15 -2.85 -3.18
N ASN A 10 7.87 -3.90 -3.55
CA ASN A 10 8.68 -3.88 -4.77
C ASN A 10 7.83 -4.02 -6.05
N GLY A 11 8.18 -3.24 -7.08
CA GLY A 11 7.45 -3.25 -8.35
C GLY A 11 7.73 -4.44 -9.28
N ASN A 12 8.69 -5.30 -8.93
CA ASN A 12 9.05 -6.54 -9.63
C ASN A 12 8.68 -7.79 -8.83
N LEU A 13 7.82 -7.67 -7.81
CA LEU A 13 7.33 -8.80 -7.02
C LEU A 13 6.52 -9.76 -7.89
N SER A 14 6.72 -11.07 -7.73
CA SER A 14 5.89 -12.07 -8.41
C SER A 14 4.50 -12.16 -7.79
N PHE A 15 3.53 -12.69 -8.54
CA PHE A 15 2.20 -12.94 -7.99
C PHE A 15 2.23 -13.94 -6.83
N ASN A 16 3.07 -14.97 -6.90
CA ASN A 16 3.19 -15.96 -5.81
C ASN A 16 3.71 -15.31 -4.53
N ASP A 17 4.75 -14.47 -4.63
CA ASP A 17 5.27 -13.74 -3.48
C ASP A 17 4.23 -12.75 -2.92
N TYR A 18 3.41 -12.13 -3.78
CA TYR A 18 2.31 -11.28 -3.32
C TYR A 18 1.30 -12.06 -2.47
N MET A 19 0.93 -13.26 -2.92
CA MET A 19 0.01 -14.14 -2.20
C MET A 19 0.60 -14.56 -0.85
N GLU A 20 1.89 -14.92 -0.83
CA GLU A 20 2.62 -15.32 0.38
C GLU A 20 2.73 -14.17 1.40
N TYR A 21 3.21 -13.00 0.96
CA TYR A 21 3.63 -11.94 1.89
C TYR A 21 2.53 -10.93 2.23
N TYR A 22 1.52 -10.76 1.37
CA TYR A 22 0.52 -9.70 1.50
C TYR A 22 -0.90 -10.23 1.67
N GLN A 23 -1.34 -11.13 0.78
CA GLN A 23 -2.76 -11.48 0.67
C GLN A 23 -3.38 -11.98 1.98
N ASN A 24 -2.69 -12.87 2.70
CA ASN A 24 -3.22 -13.41 3.97
C ASN A 24 -3.44 -12.30 5.01
N THR A 25 -2.49 -11.38 5.16
CA THR A 25 -2.62 -10.25 6.09
C THR A 25 -3.72 -9.30 5.66
N ILE A 26 -3.83 -8.98 4.37
CA ILE A 26 -4.91 -8.13 3.84
C ILE A 26 -6.28 -8.76 4.10
N ASN A 27 -6.42 -10.08 3.88
CA ASN A 27 -7.66 -10.81 4.17
C ASN A 27 -8.06 -10.75 5.65
N LYS A 28 -7.09 -10.77 6.57
CA LYS A 28 -7.35 -10.60 8.01
C LYS A 28 -7.71 -9.15 8.34
N LEU A 29 -7.01 -8.17 7.77
CA LEU A 29 -7.29 -6.75 7.93
C LEU A 29 -8.70 -6.38 7.48
N LEU A 30 -9.18 -6.95 6.39
CA LEU A 30 -10.54 -6.74 5.86
C LEU A 30 -11.66 -7.18 6.82
N LYS A 31 -11.35 -8.01 7.83
CA LYS A 31 -12.29 -8.41 8.88
C LYS A 31 -12.36 -7.40 10.03
N ILE A 32 -11.43 -6.45 10.09
CA ILE A 32 -11.43 -5.39 11.11
C ILE A 32 -12.35 -4.26 10.65
N GLU A 33 -13.27 -3.87 11.51
CA GLU A 33 -14.15 -2.73 11.25
C GLU A 33 -13.36 -1.44 11.06
N ASN A 34 -13.79 -0.61 10.11
CA ASN A 34 -13.21 0.72 9.85
C ASN A 34 -11.71 0.70 9.47
N VAL A 35 -11.23 -0.39 8.88
CA VAL A 35 -9.93 -0.42 8.20
C VAL A 35 -9.97 0.45 6.93
N HIS A 36 -8.91 1.21 6.72
CA HIS A 36 -8.69 2.06 5.56
C HIS A 36 -7.33 1.74 4.95
N PHE A 37 -7.29 1.53 3.64
CA PHE A 37 -6.07 1.19 2.92
C PHE A 37 -5.51 2.41 2.19
N ILE A 38 -4.21 2.61 2.30
CA ILE A 38 -3.45 3.62 1.55
C ILE A 38 -2.53 2.83 0.63
N VAL A 39 -2.55 3.15 -0.67
CA VAL A 39 -1.74 2.50 -1.70
C VAL A 39 -1.19 3.58 -2.62
N CYS A 40 0.01 3.39 -3.16
CA CYS A 40 0.51 4.23 -4.26
C CYS A 40 0.06 3.65 -5.61
N ASP A 41 0.55 4.19 -6.73
CA ASP A 41 0.13 3.78 -8.07
C ASP A 41 1.29 3.29 -8.96
N PHE A 42 2.13 2.40 -8.42
CA PHE A 42 3.16 1.74 -9.21
C PHE A 42 2.81 0.32 -9.63
N LYS A 43 3.66 -0.32 -10.41
CA LYS A 43 3.55 -1.75 -10.74
C LYS A 43 3.83 -2.63 -9.52
N GLY A 44 3.55 -3.93 -9.64
CA GLY A 44 3.84 -4.92 -8.60
C GLY A 44 2.84 -4.84 -7.45
N VAL A 45 3.33 -4.71 -6.22
CA VAL A 45 2.51 -4.72 -5.00
C VAL A 45 1.32 -3.78 -5.11
N ASP A 46 1.53 -2.53 -5.52
CA ASP A 46 0.48 -1.52 -5.61
C ASP A 46 -0.65 -1.97 -6.54
N THR A 47 -0.36 -2.31 -7.81
CA THR A 47 -1.36 -2.84 -8.75
C THR A 47 -2.06 -4.11 -8.26
N LEU A 48 -1.32 -5.05 -7.66
CA LEU A 48 -1.89 -6.30 -7.16
C LEU A 48 -2.81 -6.05 -5.95
N THR A 49 -2.45 -5.11 -5.08
CA THR A 49 -3.29 -4.64 -3.97
C THR A 49 -4.54 -3.94 -4.47
N MET A 50 -4.43 -3.06 -5.47
CA MET A 50 -5.60 -2.44 -6.07
C MET A 50 -6.55 -3.50 -6.65
N GLU A 51 -6.03 -4.46 -7.42
CA GLU A 51 -6.84 -5.54 -8.00
C GLU A 51 -7.53 -6.41 -6.93
N MET A 52 -6.85 -6.69 -5.82
CA MET A 52 -7.42 -7.42 -4.69
C MET A 52 -8.53 -6.64 -3.96
N LEU A 53 -8.38 -5.33 -3.81
CA LEU A 53 -9.29 -4.50 -3.03
C LEU A 53 -10.51 -4.01 -3.82
N LYS A 54 -10.43 -3.93 -5.16
CA LYS A 54 -11.42 -3.23 -6.02
C LYS A 54 -12.87 -3.69 -5.84
N CYS A 55 -13.10 -4.98 -5.59
CA CYS A 55 -14.45 -5.51 -5.36
C CYS A 55 -14.82 -5.62 -3.88
N THR A 56 -13.84 -5.43 -2.99
CA THR A 56 -13.92 -5.86 -1.60
C THR A 56 -14.24 -4.71 -0.67
N THR A 57 -13.59 -3.55 -0.84
CA THR A 57 -13.79 -2.37 0.02
C THR A 57 -13.78 -1.05 -0.76
N ASN A 58 -14.52 -0.06 -0.26
CA ASN A 58 -14.50 1.32 -0.74
C ASN A 58 -13.52 2.20 0.05
N ASN A 59 -13.03 1.75 1.20
CA ASN A 59 -12.14 2.50 2.08
C ASN A 59 -10.69 2.40 1.61
N VAL A 60 -10.41 3.03 0.46
CA VAL A 60 -9.09 3.05 -0.17
C VAL A 60 -8.73 4.48 -0.58
N THR A 61 -7.48 4.85 -0.33
CA THR A 61 -6.86 6.05 -0.88
C THR A 61 -5.69 5.66 -1.76
N ILE A 62 -5.71 6.14 -3.00
CA ILE A 62 -4.61 6.00 -3.96
C ILE A 62 -3.83 7.32 -4.01
N LEU A 63 -2.53 7.26 -3.74
CA LEU A 63 -1.62 8.38 -3.91
C LEU A 63 -0.86 8.23 -5.23
N HIS A 64 -0.78 9.28 -6.04
CA HIS A 64 -0.11 9.19 -7.34
C HIS A 64 0.70 10.42 -7.73
N ILE A 65 1.79 10.19 -8.48
CA ILE A 65 2.61 11.26 -9.05
C ILE A 65 1.85 11.92 -10.20
N GLY A 66 1.98 13.25 -10.31
CA GLY A 66 1.36 14.04 -11.37
C GLY A 66 -0.17 14.09 -11.29
N GLU A 67 -0.80 14.68 -12.30
CA GLU A 67 -2.24 14.97 -12.29
C GLU A 67 -3.13 13.74 -12.43
N LYS A 68 -2.62 12.65 -13.00
CA LYS A 68 -3.38 11.41 -13.26
C LYS A 68 -2.61 10.20 -12.74
N PRO A 69 -3.31 9.21 -12.17
CA PRO A 69 -2.66 7.98 -11.77
C PRO A 69 -2.16 7.22 -12.99
N ARG A 70 -0.97 6.61 -12.86
CA ARG A 70 -0.40 5.67 -13.82
C ARG A 70 -1.26 4.42 -13.94
N TYR A 71 -1.83 3.98 -12.83
CA TYR A 71 -2.71 2.81 -12.76
C TYR A 71 -3.97 3.10 -11.95
N SER A 72 -5.12 2.69 -12.48
CA SER A 72 -6.40 2.64 -11.78
C SER A 72 -7.13 1.38 -12.25
N PRO A 73 -7.70 0.56 -11.36
CA PRO A 73 -8.53 -0.57 -11.76
C PRO A 73 -9.82 -0.10 -12.42
N ASP A 74 -10.50 -1.05 -13.08
CA ASP A 74 -11.83 -0.84 -13.65
C ASP A 74 -12.84 -0.43 -12.57
N LYS A 75 -13.73 0.51 -12.94
CA LYS A 75 -14.83 1.01 -12.13
C LYS A 75 -16.11 0.19 -12.30
N TYR A 76 -16.26 -0.53 -13.41
CA TYR A 76 -17.50 -1.27 -13.71
C TYR A 76 -17.67 -2.47 -12.78
N LYS A 77 -18.80 -2.50 -12.04
CA LYS A 77 -19.10 -3.53 -11.02
C LYS A 77 -18.00 -3.68 -9.95
N THR A 78 -17.30 -2.59 -9.64
CA THR A 78 -16.33 -2.52 -8.54
C THR A 78 -16.67 -1.35 -7.60
N LYS A 79 -15.90 -1.22 -6.52
CA LYS A 79 -15.99 -0.13 -5.53
C LYS A 79 -15.03 1.03 -5.83
N VAL A 80 -14.29 0.97 -6.94
CA VAL A 80 -13.21 1.91 -7.27
C VAL A 80 -13.72 3.34 -7.49
N SER A 81 -14.96 3.50 -7.96
CA SER A 81 -15.61 4.81 -8.08
C SER A 81 -15.77 5.54 -6.75
N GLN A 82 -15.67 4.82 -5.62
CA GLN A 82 -15.78 5.35 -4.26
C GLN A 82 -14.40 5.54 -3.61
N TRP A 83 -13.32 5.17 -4.29
CA TRP A 83 -11.97 5.37 -3.77
C TRP A 83 -11.55 6.84 -3.87
N ASN A 84 -10.73 7.26 -2.92
CA ASN A 84 -10.15 8.60 -2.95
C ASN A 84 -8.83 8.58 -3.72
N PHE A 85 -8.66 9.49 -4.68
CA PHE A 85 -7.41 9.65 -5.43
C PHE A 85 -6.80 11.00 -5.07
N ILE A 86 -5.57 10.97 -4.54
CA ILE A 86 -4.81 12.17 -4.20
C ILE A 86 -3.57 12.19 -5.10
N GLY A 87 -3.60 13.12 -6.06
CA GLY A 87 -2.54 13.30 -7.03
C GLY A 87 -1.69 14.55 -6.78
N GLY A 88 -0.88 14.88 -7.78
CA GLY A 88 -0.13 16.13 -7.84
C GLY A 88 1.24 16.08 -7.16
N PHE A 89 1.68 14.92 -6.66
CA PHE A 89 3.04 14.77 -6.13
C PHE A 89 4.07 14.87 -7.25
N GLU A 90 5.17 15.58 -6.99
CA GLU A 90 6.27 15.77 -7.96
C GLU A 90 7.30 14.66 -7.91
N SER A 91 7.44 13.99 -6.76
CA SER A 91 8.43 12.94 -6.54
C SER A 91 7.86 11.73 -5.78
N ASP A 92 8.53 10.58 -5.93
CA ASP A 92 8.23 9.39 -5.12
C ASP A 92 8.41 9.68 -3.62
N LEU A 93 9.40 10.50 -3.26
CA LEU A 93 9.66 10.88 -1.86
C LEU A 93 8.49 11.65 -1.24
N ASP A 94 7.92 12.62 -1.95
CA ASP A 94 6.80 13.44 -1.45
C ASP A 94 5.53 12.59 -1.29
N ARG A 95 5.25 11.74 -2.28
CA ARG A 95 4.12 10.80 -2.24
C ARG A 95 4.26 9.83 -1.07
N ASP A 96 5.41 9.18 -0.94
CA ASP A 96 5.63 8.15 0.07
C ASP A 96 5.67 8.75 1.48
N THR A 97 6.28 9.93 1.65
CA THR A 97 6.24 10.68 2.92
C THR A 97 4.80 10.99 3.33
N THR A 98 3.96 11.38 2.37
CA THR A 98 2.54 11.63 2.61
C THR A 98 1.81 10.35 3.05
N ALA A 99 2.05 9.22 2.35
CA ALA A 99 1.49 7.92 2.71
C ALA A 99 1.82 7.51 4.16
N ILE A 100 3.09 7.65 4.53
CA ILE A 100 3.60 7.31 5.87
C ILE A 100 3.00 8.24 6.93
N ASN A 101 2.86 9.53 6.64
CA ASN A 101 2.25 10.46 7.58
C ASN A 101 0.75 10.17 7.79
N MET A 102 0.05 9.68 6.76
CA MET A 102 -1.38 9.35 6.82
C MET A 102 -1.68 8.03 7.54
N CYS A 103 -0.73 7.09 7.60
CA CYS A 103 -0.98 5.76 8.13
C CYS A 103 -0.76 5.66 9.64
N THR A 104 -1.37 4.65 10.26
CA THR A 104 -1.03 4.19 11.61
C THR A 104 -0.23 2.89 11.56
N HIS A 105 -0.51 2.06 10.56
CA HIS A 105 0.13 0.78 10.33
C HIS A 105 0.68 0.69 8.90
N PHE A 106 1.61 -0.23 8.69
CA PHE A 106 2.11 -0.53 7.35
C PHE A 106 2.18 -2.04 7.10
N LEU A 107 2.05 -2.42 5.84
CA LEU A 107 2.29 -3.78 5.37
C LEU A 107 3.24 -3.70 4.17
N ALA A 108 4.44 -4.22 4.35
CA ALA A 108 5.46 -4.24 3.32
C ALA A 108 6.36 -5.46 3.49
N PHE A 109 7.04 -5.82 2.41
CA PHE A 109 8.06 -6.85 2.36
C PHE A 109 9.08 -6.46 1.30
N ASP A 110 10.35 -6.45 1.67
CA ASP A 110 11.44 -6.11 0.77
C ASP A 110 12.23 -7.36 0.35
N THR A 111 12.33 -7.56 -0.96
CA THR A 111 13.14 -8.63 -1.58
C THR A 111 14.30 -8.08 -2.40
N ASN A 112 14.42 -6.76 -2.49
CA ASN A 112 15.27 -6.09 -3.46
C ASN A 112 16.50 -5.40 -2.83
N SER A 113 16.58 -5.30 -1.51
CA SER A 113 17.78 -4.81 -0.84
C SER A 113 18.78 -5.92 -0.60
N ASN A 114 20.05 -5.53 -0.61
CA ASN A 114 21.19 -6.36 -0.23
C ASN A 114 22.31 -5.45 0.28
N GLU A 115 23.47 -6.01 0.60
CA GLU A 115 24.63 -5.27 1.14
C GLU A 115 25.08 -4.09 0.26
N LYS A 116 24.82 -4.13 -1.05
CA LYS A 116 25.27 -3.11 -2.02
C LYS A 116 24.17 -2.14 -2.44
N ARG A 117 22.91 -2.42 -2.11
CA ARG A 117 21.76 -1.64 -2.57
C ARG A 117 20.65 -1.65 -1.54
N LYS A 118 20.16 -0.45 -1.23
CA LYS A 118 18.93 -0.25 -0.46
C LYS A 118 17.78 0.11 -1.39
N SER A 119 16.67 -0.60 -1.29
CA SER A 119 15.47 -0.34 -2.09
C SER A 119 14.64 0.81 -1.50
N GLY A 120 13.75 1.38 -2.30
CA GLY A 120 12.73 2.32 -1.80
C GLY A 120 11.81 1.66 -0.77
N THR A 121 11.47 0.39 -0.95
CA THR A 121 10.67 -0.39 0.02
C THR A 121 11.35 -0.47 1.38
N LEU A 122 12.62 -0.88 1.44
CA LEU A 122 13.34 -0.94 2.71
C LEU A 122 13.48 0.44 3.35
N THR A 123 13.72 1.47 2.54
CA THR A 123 13.75 2.86 3.01
C THR A 123 12.43 3.26 3.66
N ASN A 124 11.28 2.97 3.03
CA ASN A 124 9.96 3.29 3.57
C ASN A 124 9.60 2.47 4.82
N ILE A 125 10.03 1.20 4.90
CA ILE A 125 9.89 0.37 6.11
C ILE A 125 10.63 1.02 7.27
N GLU A 126 11.90 1.40 7.08
CA GLU A 126 12.69 2.03 8.14
C GLU A 126 12.10 3.37 8.58
N ILE A 127 11.63 4.21 7.65
CA ILE A 127 10.97 5.48 8.00
C ILE A 127 9.68 5.23 8.79
N CYS A 128 8.89 4.21 8.43
CA CYS A 128 7.71 3.81 9.19
C CYS A 128 8.07 3.44 10.63
N LEU A 129 9.10 2.61 10.81
CA LEU A 129 9.57 2.19 12.13
C LEU A 129 10.09 3.38 12.96
N GLN A 130 10.88 4.27 12.34
CA GLN A 130 11.37 5.50 12.98
C GLN A 130 10.23 6.42 13.43
N LYS A 131 9.11 6.44 12.70
CA LYS A 131 7.88 7.19 13.05
C LYS A 131 6.91 6.39 13.92
N SER A 132 7.37 5.29 14.53
CA SER A 132 6.59 4.42 15.42
C SER A 132 5.29 3.89 14.77
N LYS A 133 5.31 3.67 13.45
CA LYS A 133 4.22 2.97 12.76
C LYS A 133 4.31 1.49 13.07
N ILE A 134 3.16 0.83 13.12
CA ILE A 134 3.06 -0.58 13.54
C ILE A 134 2.99 -1.47 12.29
N GLU A 135 3.80 -2.53 12.25
CA GLU A 135 3.69 -3.51 11.17
C GLU A 135 2.37 -4.28 11.30
N ALA A 136 1.52 -4.24 10.28
CA ALA A 136 0.17 -4.80 10.31
C ALA A 136 0.16 -6.33 10.55
N LYS A 137 1.25 -7.04 10.22
CA LYS A 137 1.40 -8.47 10.51
C LYS A 137 1.36 -8.76 12.01
N SER A 138 1.84 -7.84 12.86
CA SER A 138 1.88 -8.00 14.31
C SER A 138 0.50 -8.03 14.98
N LEU A 139 -0.56 -7.59 14.29
CA LEU A 139 -1.93 -7.63 14.80
C LEU A 139 -2.52 -9.05 14.88
N PHE A 140 -1.84 -10.03 14.27
CA PHE A 140 -2.35 -11.40 14.11
C PHE A 140 -1.36 -12.49 14.56
N LEU A 141 -0.36 -12.08 15.33
CA LEU A 141 0.54 -12.95 16.09
C LEU A 141 -0.04 -13.17 17.49
#